data_AF-A0A2G8KW09-F1
#
_entry.id   AF-A0A2G8KW09-F1
#
_cell.length_a   1.000
_cell.length_b   1.000
_cell.length_c   1.000
_cell.angle_alpha   90.00
_cell.angle_beta   90.00
_cell.angle_gamma   90.00
#
_symmetry.space_group_name_H-M   'P 1'
#
loop_
_entity.id
_entity.type
_entity.pdbx_description
1 polymer ?
#
loop_
_entity_poly.entity_id
_entity_poly.type
_entity_poly.pdbx_seq_one_letter_code
_entity_poly.pdbx_strand_id
1 'polypeptide(L)'
;MGPSKAYEVLFFGRKLSAQDAKDCNLISEVFPEDSFQREVQTRAVKFAALPRKTLQAAKKLCRDGERDHLRDALKRESDVLAVLTTSDECRDAIKNFFIRKSKM
;
A
#
# COMPACT_ATOMS: atom_id res chain seq x y z
N MET A 1 1.75 11.26 0.00
CA MET A 1 3.16 11.23 0.48
C MET A 1 4.12 11.75 -0.57
N GLY A 2 5.11 12.56 -0.16
CA GLY A 2 6.17 13.03 -1.05
C GLY A 2 7.32 12.03 -1.22
N PRO A 3 8.23 12.25 -2.19
CA PRO A 3 9.29 11.30 -2.56
C PRO A 3 10.26 10.99 -1.42
N SER A 4 10.59 11.97 -0.57
CA SER A 4 11.51 11.76 0.57
C SER A 4 11.01 10.68 1.53
N LYS A 5 9.75 10.78 1.97
CA LYS A 5 9.16 9.78 2.88
C LYS A 5 8.95 8.43 2.20
N ALA A 6 8.67 8.43 0.89
CA ALA A 6 8.54 7.19 0.13
C ALA A 6 9.87 6.44 0.04
N TYR A 7 10.98 7.14 -0.21
CA TYR A 7 12.31 6.52 -0.25
C TYR A 7 12.75 5.98 1.11
N GLU A 8 12.41 6.64 2.21
CA GLU A 8 12.71 6.08 3.54
C GLU A 8 12.06 4.71 3.77
N VAL A 9 10.83 4.55 3.30
CA VAL A 9 10.10 3.29 3.41
C VAL A 9 10.67 2.25 2.45
N LEU A 10 10.89 2.64 1.18
CA LEU A 10 11.31 1.71 0.13
C LEU A 10 12.77 1.26 0.27
N PHE A 11 13.70 2.15 0.61
CA PHE A 11 15.13 1.85 0.63
C PHE A 11 15.61 1.37 2.00
N PHE A 12 15.10 1.95 3.09
CA PHE A 12 15.56 1.62 4.43
C PHE A 12 14.62 0.68 5.19
N GLY A 13 13.50 0.28 4.57
CA GLY A 13 12.54 -0.64 5.20
C GLY A 13 11.94 -0.08 6.49
N ARG A 14 11.83 1.25 6.61
CA ARG A 14 11.28 1.91 7.80
C ARG A 14 9.83 1.47 8.02
N LYS A 15 9.55 0.93 9.21
CA LYS A 15 8.18 0.62 9.63
C LYS A 15 7.44 1.91 9.98
N LEU A 16 6.23 2.07 9.47
CA LEU A 16 5.36 3.21 9.79
C LEU A 16 4.37 2.80 10.88
N SER A 17 4.19 3.66 11.89
CA SER A 17 3.05 3.52 12.81
C SER A 17 1.74 3.88 12.09
N ALA A 18 0.60 3.50 12.66
CA ALA A 18 -0.71 3.87 12.11
C ALA A 18 -0.86 5.40 11.97
N GLN A 19 -0.34 6.15 12.95
CA GLN A 19 -0.38 7.61 12.93
C GLN A 19 0.55 8.18 11.87
N ASP A 20 1.79 7.68 11.75
CA ASP A 20 2.71 8.13 10.69
C ASP A 20 2.14 7.88 9.29
N ALA A 21 1.49 6.73 9.11
CA ALA A 21 0.85 6.36 7.85
C ALA A 21 -0.34 7.27 7.53
N LYS A 22 -1.10 7.72 8.55
CA LYS A 22 -2.14 8.74 8.41
C LYS A 22 -1.54 10.09 7.98
N ASP A 23 -0.47 10.52 8.65
CA ASP A 23 0.21 11.79 8.34
C ASP A 23 0.87 11.78 6.95
N CYS A 24 1.14 10.59 6.41
CA CYS A 24 1.64 10.41 5.05
C CYS A 24 0.52 10.37 3.97
N ASN A 25 -0.75 10.38 4.38
CA ASN A 25 -1.93 10.11 3.56
C ASN A 25 -1.94 8.70 2.94
N LEU A 26 -1.27 7.73 3.56
CA LEU A 26 -1.36 6.32 3.20
C LEU A 26 -2.63 5.70 3.79
N ILE A 27 -3.00 6.14 4.99
CA ILE A 27 -4.23 5.78 5.68
C ILE A 27 -5.08 7.05 5.80
N SER A 28 -6.38 6.93 5.61
CA SER A 28 -7.29 8.06 5.77
C SER A 28 -7.50 8.39 7.25
N GLU A 29 -7.78 7.39 8.08
CA GLU A 29 -8.09 7.57 9.50
C GLU A 29 -7.64 6.40 10.37
N VAL A 30 -7.40 6.69 11.65
CA VAL A 30 -6.92 5.75 12.67
C VAL A 30 -7.92 5.77 13.82
N PHE A 31 -8.27 4.58 14.32
CA PHE A 31 -9.22 4.39 15.41
C PHE A 31 -8.59 3.55 16.53
N PRO A 32 -9.01 3.75 17.78
CA PRO A 32 -8.68 2.85 18.89
C PRO A 32 -9.16 1.42 18.61
N GLU A 33 -8.43 0.43 19.13
CA GLU A 33 -8.75 -0.99 18.94
C GLU A 33 -10.14 -1.35 19.48
N ASP A 34 -10.46 -0.85 20.68
CA ASP A 34 -11.74 -1.12 21.37
C ASP A 34 -12.97 -0.65 20.59
N SER A 35 -12.84 0.43 19.80
CA SER A 35 -13.96 1.01 19.03
C SER A 35 -13.92 0.68 17.53
N PHE A 36 -12.83 0.06 17.04
CA PHE A 36 -12.55 -0.11 15.62
C PHE A 36 -13.72 -0.70 14.84
N GLN A 37 -14.24 -1.85 15.27
CA GLN A 37 -15.33 -2.53 14.56
C GLN A 37 -16.61 -1.70 14.48
N ARG A 38 -16.98 -1.05 15.59
CA ARG A 38 -18.20 -0.24 15.65
C ARG A 38 -18.09 0.97 14.73
N GLU A 39 -16.95 1.65 14.72
CA GLU A 39 -16.72 2.83 13.89
C GLU A 39 -16.65 2.49 12.40
N VAL A 40 -15.93 1.42 12.05
CA VAL A 40 -15.84 0.92 10.67
C VAL A 40 -17.23 0.52 10.16
N GLN A 41 -18.00 -0.23 10.94
CA GLN A 41 -19.34 -0.65 10.54
C GLN A 41 -20.28 0.55 10.33
N THR A 42 -20.24 1.52 11.24
CA THR A 42 -21.04 2.75 11.12
C THR A 42 -20.71 3.51 9.83
N ARG A 43 -19.42 3.60 9.46
CA ARG A 43 -19.00 4.24 8.21
C ARG A 43 -19.38 3.45 6.98
N ALA A 44 -19.21 2.13 7.01
CA ALA A 44 -19.57 1.26 5.90
C ALA A 44 -21.06 1.38 5.58
N VAL A 45 -21.94 1.40 6.59
CA VAL A 45 -23.38 1.61 6.42
C VAL A 45 -23.67 2.98 5.81
N LYS A 46 -23.01 4.05 6.29
CA LYS A 46 -23.15 5.40 5.71
C LYS A 46 -22.75 5.45 4.24
N PHE A 47 -21.64 4.81 3.86
CA PHE A 47 -21.20 4.77 2.47
C PHE A 47 -22.09 3.88 1.59
N ALA A 48 -22.62 2.78 2.13
CA ALA A 48 -23.53 1.91 1.42
C ALA A 48 -24.88 2.58 1.10
N ALA A 49 -25.31 3.55 1.90
CA ALA A 49 -26.52 4.33 1.67
C ALA A 49 -26.40 5.35 0.51
N LEU A 50 -25.18 5.62 0.02
CA LEU A 50 -24.97 6.59 -1.06
C LEU A 50 -25.33 6.02 -2.44
N PRO A 51 -25.75 6.86 -3.40
CA PRO A 51 -26.10 6.41 -4.75
C PRO A 51 -24.93 5.72 -5.47
N ARG A 52 -25.08 4.41 -5.68
CA ARG A 52 -24.03 3.55 -6.27
C ARG A 52 -23.54 4.02 -7.63
N LYS A 53 -24.45 4.43 -8.54
CA LYS A 53 -24.09 4.87 -9.90
C LYS A 53 -23.20 6.12 -9.88
N THR A 54 -23.55 7.09 -9.04
CA THR A 54 -22.77 8.33 -8.89
C THR A 54 -21.39 8.05 -8.32
N LEU A 55 -21.29 7.21 -7.28
CA LEU A 55 -20.00 6.83 -6.69
C LEU A 55 -19.11 6.08 -7.68
N GLN A 56 -19.68 5.16 -8.46
CA GLN A 56 -18.93 4.43 -9.49
C GLN A 56 -18.40 5.38 -10.57
N ALA A 57 -19.23 6.31 -11.06
CA ALA A 57 -18.82 7.29 -12.05
C ALA A 57 -17.71 8.21 -11.53
N ALA A 58 -17.87 8.76 -10.33
CA ALA A 58 -16.86 9.62 -9.69
C ALA A 58 -15.54 8.87 -9.47
N LYS A 59 -15.59 7.64 -8.94
CA LYS A 59 -14.39 6.81 -8.74
C LYS A 59 -13.69 6.50 -10.06
N LYS A 60 -14.46 6.22 -11.12
CA LYS A 60 -13.92 5.97 -12.46
C LYS A 60 -13.20 7.19 -13.01
N LEU A 61 -13.82 8.37 -12.96
CA LEU A 61 -13.21 9.62 -13.42
C LEU A 61 -11.90 9.94 -12.70
N CYS A 62 -11.87 9.84 -11.37
CA CYS A 62 -10.64 10.09 -10.62
C CYS A 62 -9.54 9.06 -10.93
N ARG A 63 -9.91 7.78 -11.06
CA ARG A 63 -8.92 6.69 -11.20
C ARG A 63 -8.41 6.55 -12.63
N ASP A 64 -9.24 6.79 -13.64
CA ASP A 64 -8.86 6.60 -15.05
C ASP A 64 -7.72 7.55 -15.46
N GLY A 65 -7.67 8.77 -14.91
CA GLY A 65 -6.59 9.73 -15.20
C GLY A 65 -5.20 9.28 -14.75
N GLU A 66 -5.10 8.45 -13.70
CA GLU A 66 -3.83 7.96 -13.17
C GLU A 66 -3.53 6.51 -13.58
N ARG A 67 -4.52 5.80 -14.12
CA ARG A 67 -4.48 4.34 -14.30
C ARG A 67 -3.41 3.89 -15.28
N ASP A 68 -3.25 4.61 -16.38
CA ASP A 68 -2.30 4.22 -17.42
C ASP A 68 -0.86 4.51 -16.98
N HIS A 69 -0.62 5.66 -16.32
CA HIS A 69 0.67 5.96 -15.69
C HIS A 69 1.07 4.90 -14.64
N LEU A 70 0.13 4.46 -13.81
CA LEU A 70 0.37 3.40 -12.83
C LEU A 70 0.70 2.08 -13.51
N ARG A 71 -0.01 1.72 -14.59
CA ARG A 71 0.26 0.49 -15.35
C ARG A 71 1.67 0.50 -15.93
N ASP A 72 2.11 1.62 -16.50
CA ASP A 72 3.44 1.75 -17.08
C ASP A 72 4.55 1.73 -16.01
N ALA A 73 4.31 2.33 -14.84
CA ALA A 73 5.21 2.23 -13.70
C ALA A 73 5.35 0.77 -13.22
N LEU A 74 4.23 0.07 -13.00
CA LEU A 74 4.22 -1.33 -12.56
C LEU A 74 4.90 -2.26 -13.57
N LYS A 75 4.71 -2.02 -14.87
CA LYS A 75 5.39 -2.81 -15.91
C LYS A 75 6.92 -2.65 -15.82
N ARG A 76 7.40 -1.41 -15.72
CA ARG A 76 8.84 -1.13 -15.56
C ARG A 76 9.41 -1.75 -14.29
N GLU A 77 8.69 -1.65 -13.17
CA GLU A 77 9.08 -2.28 -11.90
C GLU A 77 9.17 -3.80 -12.05
N SER A 78 8.19 -4.43 -12.69
CA SER A 78 8.17 -5.88 -12.94
C SER A 78 9.35 -6.34 -13.80
N ASP A 79 9.67 -5.61 -14.88
CA ASP A 79 10.78 -5.95 -15.77
C ASP A 79 12.13 -5.91 -15.03
N VAL A 80 12.34 -4.89 -14.20
CA VAL A 80 13.55 -4.76 -13.37
C VAL A 80 13.61 -5.85 -12.30
N LEU A 81 12.50 -6.11 -11.60
CA LEU A 81 12.44 -7.14 -10.57
C LEU A 81 12.66 -8.55 -11.13
N ALA A 82 12.20 -8.84 -12.35
CA ALA A 82 12.44 -10.13 -13.02
C ALA A 82 13.94 -10.42 -13.20
N VAL A 83 14.71 -9.40 -13.59
CA VAL A 83 16.18 -9.52 -13.72
C VAL A 83 16.83 -9.66 -12.35
N LEU A 84 16.49 -8.79 -11.40
CA LEU A 84 17.10 -8.79 -10.07
C LEU A 84 16.85 -10.10 -9.31
N THR A 85 15.64 -10.65 -9.37
CA THR A 85 15.27 -11.88 -8.67
C THR A 85 16.00 -13.13 -9.18
N THR A 86 16.55 -13.09 -10.40
CA THR A 86 17.35 -14.19 -10.96
C THR A 86 18.81 -14.14 -10.49
N SER A 87 19.26 -13.00 -9.94
CA SER A 87 20.63 -12.84 -9.42
C SER A 87 20.91 -13.74 -8.23
N ASP A 88 22.17 -14.15 -8.09
CA ASP A 88 22.63 -14.95 -6.95
C ASP A 88 22.52 -14.19 -5.63
N GLU A 89 22.71 -12.87 -5.66
CA GLU A 89 22.52 -11.98 -4.51
C GLU A 89 21.08 -12.07 -3.95
N CYS A 90 20.07 -11.98 -4.83
CA CYS A 90 18.68 -12.13 -4.40
C CYS A 90 18.39 -13.53 -3.85
N ARG A 91 18.93 -14.57 -4.49
CA ARG A 91 18.75 -15.97 -4.05
C ARG A 91 19.30 -16.18 -2.63
N ASP A 92 20.48 -15.66 -2.35
CA ASP A 92 21.12 -15.82 -1.05
C ASP A 92 20.49 -14.92 0.02
N ALA A 93 20.06 -13.70 -0.34
CA ALA A 93 19.26 -12.85 0.55
C ALA A 93 17.95 -13.54 0.98
N ILE A 94 17.24 -14.18 0.05
CA ILE A 94 16.01 -14.92 0.32
C ILE A 94 16.28 -16.10 1.25
N LYS A 95 17.31 -16.92 0.98
CA LYS A 95 17.70 -18.03 1.88
C LYS A 95 17.98 -17.52 3.29
N ASN A 96 18.75 -16.45 3.42
CA ASN A 96 19.11 -15.85 4.71
C ASN A 96 17.89 -15.31 5.47
N PHE A 97 16.91 -14.75 4.76
CA PHE A 97 15.64 -14.30 5.34
C PHE A 97 14.84 -15.47 5.95
N PHE A 98 14.70 -16.58 5.21
CA PHE A 98 13.98 -17.76 5.70
C PHE A 98 14.69 -18.43 6.88
N ILE A 99 16.02 -18.53 6.87
CA ILE A 99 16.80 -19.09 7.99
C ILE A 99 16.64 -18.24 9.25
N ARG A 100 16.69 -16.90 9.13
CA ARG A 100 16.46 -15.99 10.27
C ARG A 100 15.07 -16.16 10.88
N LYS A 101 14.04 -16.33 10.05
CA LYS A 101 12.66 -16.48 10.51
C LYS A 101 12.40 -17.81 11.22
N SER A 102 13.18 -18.85 10.93
CA SER A 102 13.11 -20.16 11.61
C SER A 102 13.82 -20.20 12.96
N LYS A 103 14.65 -19.19 13.28
CA LYS A 103 15.38 -19.07 14.56
C LYS A 103 14.66 -18.17 15.58
N MET A 104 13.47 -17.69 15.25
CA MET A 104 12.57 -16.91 16.10
C MET A 104 11.35 -17.76 16.44
#